data_AF-A0A1Y5HRE9-F1
#
_entry.id   AF-A0A1Y5HRE9-F1
#
_cell.length_a   1.000
_cell.length_b   1.000
_cell.length_c   1.000
_cell.angle_alpha   90.00
_cell.angle_beta   90.00
_cell.angle_gamma   90.00
#
_symmetry.space_group_name_H-M   'P 1'
#
loop_
_entity.id
_entity.type
_entity.pdbx_description
1 polymer ?
#
loop_
_entity_poly.entity_id
_entity_poly.type
_entity_poly.pdbx_seq_one_letter_code
_entity_poly.pdbx_strand_id
1 'polypeptide(L)'
;MFSSKSFYFTGKPYTILVYTNGPGVIAVERANLSNTDVEAVDYLQQAVIARKSEARSGEDVAIYAARPKACLFNGTVEQNYISQGINKAASLVQRAKGI
;
A
#
# COMPACT_ATOMS: atom_id res chain seq x y z
N MET A 1 23.40 -30.44 12.78
CA MET A 1 22.03 -30.98 12.87
C MET A 1 21.23 -30.10 13.82
N PHE A 2 20.71 -28.97 13.32
CA PHE A 2 19.80 -28.10 14.08
C PHE A 2 18.37 -28.45 13.64
N SER A 3 17.60 -29.04 14.55
CA SER A 3 16.18 -29.34 14.34
C SER A 3 15.41 -28.02 14.38
N SER A 4 15.14 -27.43 13.22
CA SER A 4 14.22 -26.29 13.12
C SER A 4 12.80 -26.83 13.15
N LYS A 5 12.13 -26.68 14.30
CA LYS A 5 10.67 -26.72 14.33
C LYS A 5 10.16 -25.59 13.43
N SER A 6 9.77 -25.94 12.21
CA SER A 6 9.22 -25.02 11.24
C SER A 6 7.98 -24.33 11.81
N PHE A 7 8.08 -23.02 12.01
CA PHE A 7 6.99 -22.18 12.50
C PHE A 7 6.01 -21.89 11.35
N TYR A 8 5.28 -22.92 10.92
CA TYR A 8 4.13 -22.80 10.01
C TYR A 8 2.94 -23.40 10.74
N PHE A 9 1.92 -22.59 11.09
CA PHE A 9 0.70 -23.08 11.76
C PHE A 9 0.02 -24.25 11.01
N THR A 10 0.28 -24.39 9.70
CA THR A 10 -0.23 -25.46 8.81
C THR A 10 0.86 -26.25 8.07
N GLY A 11 2.15 -26.04 8.35
CA GLY A 11 3.25 -26.68 7.59
C GLY A 11 3.46 -26.18 6.16
N LYS A 12 2.54 -25.38 5.60
CA LYS A 12 2.61 -24.85 4.24
C LYS A 12 3.36 -23.49 4.22
N PRO A 13 4.18 -23.17 3.20
CA PRO A 13 4.83 -21.86 3.07
C PRO A 13 3.81 -20.75 2.79
N TYR A 14 4.12 -19.50 3.16
CA TYR A 14 3.29 -18.31 2.93
C TYR A 14 4.15 -17.17 2.36
N THR A 15 3.52 -16.22 1.67
CA THR A 15 4.19 -15.04 1.09
C THR A 15 4.35 -13.94 2.12
N ILE A 16 5.38 -13.11 1.96
CA ILE A 16 5.57 -11.89 2.79
C ILE A 16 4.44 -10.89 2.53
N LEU A 17 4.05 -10.73 1.26
CA LEU A 17 2.93 -9.89 0.86
C LEU A 17 1.62 -10.66 0.95
N VAL A 18 0.60 -10.03 1.52
CA VAL A 18 -0.76 -10.56 1.67
C VAL A 18 -1.75 -9.42 1.50
N TYR A 19 -2.99 -9.74 1.12
CA TYR A 19 -4.09 -8.80 1.10
C TYR A 19 -5.17 -9.21 2.08
N THR A 20 -5.90 -8.24 2.65
CA THR A 20 -7.03 -8.56 3.53
C THR A 20 -8.24 -9.03 2.74
N ASN A 21 -8.46 -8.45 1.56
CA ASN A 21 -9.58 -8.76 0.67
C ASN A 21 -9.11 -8.80 -0.80
N GLY A 22 -9.93 -9.39 -1.67
CA GLY A 22 -9.65 -9.39 -3.10
C GLY A 22 -9.93 -10.74 -3.77
N PRO A 23 -9.53 -10.88 -5.04
CA PRO A 23 -9.79 -12.09 -5.83
C PRO A 23 -8.91 -13.27 -5.43
N GLY A 24 -7.78 -13.04 -4.74
CA GLY A 24 -6.88 -14.09 -4.22
C GLY A 24 -7.39 -14.80 -2.97
N VAL A 25 -8.72 -14.88 -2.77
CA VAL A 25 -9.29 -15.41 -1.53
C VAL A 25 -8.88 -16.86 -1.30
N ILE A 26 -8.44 -17.15 -0.08
CA ILE A 26 -8.20 -18.51 0.37
C ILE A 26 -9.55 -19.22 0.43
N ALA A 27 -9.68 -20.32 -0.33
CA ALA A 27 -10.85 -21.18 -0.28
C ALA A 27 -10.91 -21.95 1.06
N VAL A 28 -11.65 -23.06 1.11
CA VAL A 28 -11.83 -23.89 2.32
C VAL A 28 -10.49 -24.27 2.98
N GLU A 29 -9.43 -24.50 2.19
CA GLU A 29 -8.09 -24.79 2.70
C GLU A 29 -7.03 -23.95 1.98
N ARG A 30 -6.03 -23.51 2.74
CA ARG A 30 -4.90 -22.75 2.20
C ARG A 30 -4.02 -23.64 1.32
N ALA A 31 -3.74 -23.18 0.09
CA ALA A 31 -2.88 -23.89 -0.86
C ALA A 31 -1.43 -24.00 -0.36
N ASN A 32 -0.75 -25.09 -0.74
CA ASN A 32 0.69 -25.24 -0.52
C ASN A 32 1.45 -24.53 -1.66
N LEU A 33 2.22 -23.50 -1.33
CA LEU A 33 2.93 -22.67 -2.31
C LEU A 33 4.32 -23.20 -2.69
N SER A 34 4.76 -24.36 -2.17
CA SER A 34 6.13 -24.88 -2.43
C SER A 34 6.48 -25.05 -3.91
N ASN A 35 5.49 -25.31 -4.76
CA ASN A 35 5.65 -25.49 -6.21
C ASN A 35 4.87 -24.44 -7.01
N THR A 36 4.51 -23.32 -6.37
CA THR A 36 3.82 -22.20 -7.00
C THR A 36 4.81 -21.09 -7.26
N ASP A 37 4.86 -20.58 -8.50
CA ASP A 37 5.58 -19.36 -8.80
C ASP A 37 4.79 -18.16 -8.23
N VAL A 38 5.20 -17.70 -7.05
CA VAL A 38 4.56 -16.58 -6.34
C VAL A 38 5.09 -15.21 -6.81
N GLU A 39 6.07 -15.20 -7.72
CA GLU A 39 6.63 -13.99 -8.33
C GLU A 39 6.08 -13.73 -9.74
N ALA A 40 5.29 -14.67 -10.28
CA ALA A 40 4.58 -14.49 -11.54
C ALA A 40 3.74 -13.21 -11.53
N VAL A 41 3.74 -12.49 -12.66
CA VAL A 41 3.13 -11.15 -12.80
C VAL A 41 1.62 -11.15 -12.52
N ASP A 42 0.96 -12.27 -12.75
CA ASP A 42 -0.47 -12.48 -12.57
C ASP A 42 -0.82 -13.28 -11.31
N TYR A 43 0.17 -13.59 -10.46
CA TYR A 43 -0.08 -14.26 -9.19
C TYR A 43 -0.87 -13.35 -8.23
N LEU A 44 -2.04 -13.81 -7.81
CA LEU A 44 -2.87 -13.13 -6.82
C LEU A 44 -2.45 -13.58 -5.41
N GLN A 45 -1.89 -12.67 -4.62
CA GLN A 45 -1.53 -12.98 -3.23
C GLN A 45 -2.77 -13.36 -2.41
N GLN A 46 -2.55 -14.22 -1.42
CA GLN A 46 -3.61 -14.79 -0.60
C GLN A 46 -4.39 -13.70 0.15
N ALA A 47 -5.72 -13.79 0.10
CA ALA A 47 -6.66 -12.90 0.79
C ALA A 47 -7.66 -13.66 1.65
N VAL A 48 -8.23 -13.00 2.66
CA VAL A 48 -9.18 -13.64 3.60
C VAL A 48 -10.63 -13.35 3.25
N ILE A 49 -10.91 -12.17 2.68
CA ILE A 49 -12.27 -11.74 2.33
C ILE A 49 -12.46 -11.75 0.82
N ALA A 50 -13.42 -12.56 0.35
CA ALA A 50 -13.74 -12.67 -1.07
C ALA A 50 -14.28 -11.34 -1.63
N ARG A 51 -13.58 -10.78 -2.61
CA ARG A 51 -14.04 -9.63 -3.42
C ARG A 51 -13.59 -9.80 -4.86
N LYS A 52 -14.35 -9.22 -5.81
CA LYS A 52 -13.93 -9.20 -7.23
C LYS A 52 -12.70 -8.32 -7.48
N SER A 53 -12.49 -7.31 -6.64
CA SER A 53 -11.34 -6.41 -6.65
C SER A 53 -10.92 -6.12 -5.22
N GLU A 54 -9.64 -5.82 -5.02
CA GLU A 54 -9.19 -5.29 -3.74
C GLU A 54 -9.84 -3.92 -3.47
N ALA A 55 -10.16 -3.66 -2.21
CA ALA A 55 -10.71 -2.39 -1.77
C ALA A 55 -9.58 -1.50 -1.25
N ARG A 56 -9.52 -0.26 -1.76
CA ARG A 56 -8.53 0.74 -1.34
C ARG A 56 -8.48 0.86 0.18
N SER A 57 -7.26 0.91 0.70
CA SER A 57 -7.02 1.13 2.11
C SER A 57 -7.13 2.62 2.47
N GLY A 58 -7.49 2.91 3.71
CA GLY A 58 -7.85 4.24 4.21
C GLY A 58 -6.81 4.87 5.15
N GLU A 59 -5.57 4.37 5.11
CA GLU A 59 -4.45 4.92 5.86
C GLU A 59 -3.97 6.27 5.32
N ASP A 60 -3.30 7.04 6.17
CA ASP A 60 -2.60 8.24 5.75
C ASP A 60 -1.49 7.89 4.76
N VAL A 61 -1.37 8.68 3.68
CA VAL A 61 -0.33 8.51 2.66
C VAL A 61 0.76 9.58 2.76
N ALA A 62 1.99 9.20 2.41
CA ALA A 62 3.14 10.10 2.51
C ALA A 62 3.10 11.22 1.44
N ILE A 63 3.50 12.42 1.84
CA ILE A 63 3.77 13.54 0.94
C ILE A 63 5.29 13.79 0.94
N TYR A 64 5.91 13.70 -0.23
CA TYR A 64 7.32 14.06 -0.42
C TYR A 64 7.41 15.39 -1.19
N ALA A 65 8.08 16.38 -0.59
CA ALA A 65 8.28 17.69 -1.19
C ALA A 65 9.76 18.07 -1.22
N ALA A 66 10.18 18.77 -2.27
CA ALA A 66 11.54 19.25 -2.44
C ALA A 66 11.53 20.65 -3.07
N ARG A 67 12.65 21.39 -2.95
CA ARG A 67 12.89 22.76 -3.46
C ARG A 67 12.28 23.86 -2.55
N PRO A 68 12.34 25.16 -2.91
CA PRO A 68 11.88 26.24 -2.03
C PRO A 68 10.46 26.02 -1.51
N LYS A 69 10.28 26.30 -0.21
CA LYS A 69 9.03 26.12 0.53
C LYS A 69 8.58 24.65 0.70
N ALA A 70 9.43 23.66 0.43
CA ALA A 70 9.16 22.26 0.78
C ALA A 70 8.84 22.05 2.27
N CYS A 71 9.39 22.89 3.15
CA CYS A 71 9.09 22.88 4.59
C CYS A 71 7.60 23.18 4.93
N LEU A 72 6.78 23.59 3.97
CA LEU A 72 5.32 23.69 4.13
C LEU A 72 4.66 22.30 4.28
N PHE A 73 5.29 21.25 3.78
CA PHE A 73 4.77 19.88 3.86
C PHE A 73 5.52 19.12 4.97
N ASN A 74 5.06 19.30 6.21
CA ASN A 74 5.64 18.69 7.40
C ASN A 74 4.55 18.23 8.36
N GLY A 75 4.78 17.10 9.05
CA GLY A 75 3.80 16.49 9.95
C GLY A 75 2.60 15.86 9.22
N THR A 76 1.54 15.58 9.98
CA THR A 76 0.27 15.06 9.45
C THR A 76 -0.64 16.22 9.08
N VAL A 77 -1.19 16.18 7.88
CA VAL A 77 -2.07 17.22 7.33
C VAL A 77 -3.25 16.58 6.59
N GLU A 78 -4.36 17.31 6.51
CA GLU A 78 -5.50 16.92 5.67
C GLU A 78 -5.12 16.90 4.18
N GLN A 79 -5.70 15.98 3.40
CA GLN A 79 -5.36 15.86 1.97
C GLN A 79 -5.63 17.15 1.16
N ASN A 80 -6.66 17.91 1.53
CA ASN A 80 -6.97 19.19 0.88
C ASN A 80 -5.90 20.28 1.13
N TYR A 81 -5.06 20.12 2.15
CA TYR A 81 -3.93 21.00 2.42
C TYR A 81 -2.92 21.01 1.28
N ILE A 82 -2.79 19.91 0.54
CA ILE A 82 -1.81 19.79 -0.56
C ILE A 82 -1.99 20.93 -1.58
N SER A 83 -3.22 21.16 -2.01
CA SER A 83 -3.54 22.24 -2.97
C SER A 83 -3.24 23.62 -2.38
N GLN A 84 -3.60 23.85 -1.11
CA GLN A 84 -3.34 25.11 -0.43
C GLN A 84 -1.83 25.37 -0.27
N GLY A 85 -1.06 24.34 0.08
CA GLY A 85 0.39 24.36 0.20
C GLY A 85 1.06 24.70 -1.13
N ILE A 86 0.65 24.08 -2.23
CA ILE A 86 1.15 24.38 -3.59
C ILE A 86 0.81 25.82 -3.99
N ASN A 87 -0.42 26.26 -3.75
CA ASN A 87 -0.85 27.63 -4.03
C ASN A 87 0.01 28.66 -3.29
N LYS A 88 0.28 28.44 -1.99
CA LYS A 88 1.16 29.28 -1.17
C LYS A 88 2.61 29.19 -1.62
N ALA A 89 3.05 28.02 -2.09
CA ALA A 89 4.41 27.83 -2.55
C ALA A 89 4.71 28.64 -3.82
N ALA A 90 3.83 28.54 -4.82
CA ALA A 90 4.03 29.15 -6.13
C ALA A 90 3.30 30.49 -6.33
N SER A 91 2.72 31.06 -5.27
CA SER A 91 1.95 32.32 -5.29
C SER A 91 0.89 32.33 -6.41
N LEU A 92 0.20 31.21 -6.59
CA LEU A 92 -0.63 30.98 -7.79
C LEU A 92 -1.81 31.95 -7.87
N VAL A 93 -2.44 32.27 -6.73
CA VAL A 93 -3.56 33.21 -6.66
C VAL A 93 -3.12 34.63 -6.98
N GLN A 94 -1.94 35.06 -6.50
CA GLN A 94 -1.39 36.38 -6.79
C GLN A 94 -1.07 36.51 -8.28
N ARG A 95 -0.36 35.52 -8.83
CA ARG A 95 -0.03 35.45 -10.25
C ARG A 95 -1.26 35.46 -11.15
N ALA A 96 -2.33 34.76 -10.76
CA ALA A 96 -3.60 34.77 -11.48
C ALA A 96 -4.30 36.13 -11.44
N LYS A 97 -4.10 36.92 -10.38
CA LYS A 97 -4.61 38.29 -10.24
C LYS A 97 -3.71 39.35 -10.89
N GLY A 98 -2.58 38.95 -11.50
CA GLY A 98 -1.64 39.88 -12.13
C GLY A 98 -0.85 40.75 -11.14
N ILE A 99 -0.73 40.30 -9.88
CA ILE A 99 -0.01 40.98 -8.80
C ILE A 99 1.08 40.08 -8.20
#